data_AF-A0A966Q789-F1
#
_entry.id   AF-A0A966Q789-F1
#
_cell.length_a   1.000
_cell.length_b   1.000
_cell.length_c   1.000
_cell.angle_alpha   90.00
_cell.angle_beta   90.00
_cell.angle_gamma   90.00
#
_symmetry.space_group_name_H-M   'P 1'
#
loop_
_entity.id
_entity.type
_entity.pdbx_description
1 polymer ?
#
loop_
_entity_poly.entity_id
_entity_poly.type
_entity_poly.pdbx_seq_one_letter_code
_entity_poly.pdbx_strand_id
1 'polypeptide(L)'
;ARQATSLFPILEKAQLLRVYNGFRPYSPDHLPVIGEDSKVPGLFHCAGHEGAGIGLSAASGKLIAQLITGKDPLVNPLPFSPARFQESRTAGVGGVHG
;
A
#
# COMPACT_ATOMS: atom_id res chain seq x y z
N ALA A 1 -6.55 -27.18 -0.81
CA ALA A 1 -6.83 -28.18 -1.86
C ALA A 1 -8.27 -28.09 -2.39
N ARG A 2 -9.30 -28.20 -1.53
CA ARG A 2 -10.73 -28.25 -1.95
C ARG A 2 -11.16 -27.23 -3.02
N GLN A 3 -10.85 -25.93 -2.84
CA GLN A 3 -11.20 -24.91 -3.84
C GLN A 3 -10.51 -25.11 -5.20
N ALA A 4 -9.26 -25.56 -5.22
CA ALA A 4 -8.53 -25.77 -6.46
C ALA A 4 -9.00 -27.03 -7.19
N THR A 5 -9.25 -28.13 -6.47
CA THR A 5 -9.70 -29.40 -7.07
C THR A 5 -11.16 -29.35 -7.50
N SER A 6 -12.01 -28.53 -6.87
CA SER A 6 -13.38 -28.31 -7.37
C SER A 6 -13.41 -27.60 -8.72
N LEU A 7 -12.40 -26.77 -9.02
CA LEU A 7 -12.27 -26.07 -10.31
C LEU A 7 -11.46 -26.89 -11.33
N PHE A 8 -10.42 -27.58 -10.87
CA PHE A 8 -9.52 -28.37 -11.71
C PHE A 8 -9.31 -29.78 -11.10
N PRO A 9 -10.22 -30.74 -11.37
CA PRO A 9 -10.18 -32.07 -10.76
C PRO A 9 -8.88 -32.85 -11.03
N ILE A 10 -8.18 -32.55 -12.13
CA ILE A 10 -6.87 -33.17 -12.43
C ILE A 10 -5.83 -32.92 -11.33
N LEU A 11 -5.98 -31.86 -10.53
CA LEU A 11 -5.08 -31.54 -9.42
C LEU A 11 -5.25 -32.50 -8.22
N GLU A 12 -6.28 -33.34 -8.17
CA GLU A 12 -6.47 -34.32 -7.08
C GLU A 12 -5.32 -35.33 -6.97
N LYS A 13 -4.67 -35.63 -8.11
CA LYS A 13 -3.55 -36.57 -8.18
C LYS A 13 -2.18 -35.88 -8.15
N ALA A 14 -2.14 -34.55 -8.09
CA ALA A 14 -0.90 -33.79 -8.09
C ALA A 14 -0.19 -33.87 -6.72
N GLN A 15 1.14 -34.08 -6.74
CA GLN A 15 1.94 -34.06 -5.51
C GLN A 15 2.20 -32.62 -5.05
N LEU A 16 1.91 -32.34 -3.77
CA LEU A 16 2.19 -31.05 -3.15
C LEU A 16 3.66 -30.96 -2.74
N LEU A 17 4.41 -30.06 -3.37
CA LEU A 17 5.84 -29.88 -3.09
C LEU A 17 6.10 -29.03 -1.84
N ARG A 18 5.35 -27.94 -1.67
CA ARG A 18 5.53 -26.99 -0.57
C ARG A 18 4.29 -26.12 -0.38
N VAL A 19 4.11 -25.63 0.85
CA VAL A 19 3.20 -24.54 1.20
C VAL A 19 4.01 -23.41 1.81
N TYR A 20 3.69 -22.18 1.45
CA TYR A 20 4.26 -20.99 2.06
C TYR A 20 3.16 -19.98 2.37
N ASN A 21 3.44 -19.12 3.33
CA ASN A 21 2.61 -17.97 3.69
C ASN A 21 3.46 -16.69 3.62
N GLY A 22 2.80 -15.55 3.63
CA GLY A 22 3.46 -14.25 3.61
C GLY A 22 2.47 -13.16 3.96
N PHE A 23 2.98 -12.08 4.55
CA PHE A 23 2.18 -10.91 4.85
C PHE A 23 1.86 -10.14 3.57
N ARG A 24 0.62 -9.65 3.50
CA ARG A 24 0.13 -8.78 2.42
C ARG A 24 -0.10 -7.40 3.03
N PRO A 25 0.83 -6.45 2.90
CA PRO A 25 0.61 -5.10 3.39
C PRO A 25 -0.49 -4.45 2.55
N TYR A 26 -1.54 -3.98 3.20
CA TYR A 26 -2.67 -3.31 2.56
C TYR A 26 -3.04 -2.07 3.38
N SER A 27 -3.69 -1.10 2.72
CA SER A 27 -4.31 0.05 3.35
C SER A 27 -5.83 -0.12 3.43
N PRO A 28 -6.53 0.60 4.32
CA PRO A 28 -7.99 0.50 4.46
C PRO A 28 -8.79 0.80 3.17
N ASP A 29 -8.21 1.57 2.24
CA ASP A 29 -8.83 1.95 0.96
C ASP A 29 -8.35 1.13 -0.24
N HIS A 30 -7.55 0.07 -0.01
CA HIS A 30 -6.96 -0.79 -1.03
C HIS A 30 -6.03 -0.09 -2.06
N LEU A 31 -5.63 1.16 -1.81
CA LEU A 31 -4.65 1.88 -2.62
C LEU A 31 -3.25 1.88 -1.97
N PRO A 32 -2.15 1.77 -2.73
CA PRO A 32 -0.83 1.87 -2.12
C PRO A 32 -0.61 3.25 -1.45
N VAL A 33 0.27 3.27 -0.46
CA VAL A 33 0.73 4.48 0.21
C VAL A 33 2.08 4.84 -0.37
N ILE A 34 2.11 5.90 -1.19
CA ILE A 34 3.27 6.37 -1.94
C ILE A 34 3.40 7.89 -1.78
N GLY A 35 4.49 8.34 -1.16
CA GLY A 35 4.78 9.77 -1.00
C GLY A 35 5.45 10.12 0.32
N GLU A 36 5.73 11.40 0.51
CA GLU A 36 6.38 11.92 1.70
C GLU A 36 5.45 11.84 2.93
N ASP A 37 6.03 11.55 4.09
CA ASP A 37 5.33 11.57 5.35
C ASP A 37 4.95 13.00 5.72
N SER A 38 3.65 13.20 5.89
CA SER A 38 3.04 14.47 6.28
C SER A 38 3.53 15.08 7.61
N LYS A 39 4.20 14.32 8.48
CA LYS A 39 4.68 14.74 9.81
C LYS A 39 6.20 14.70 9.93
N VAL A 40 6.89 13.97 9.06
CA VAL A 40 8.34 13.76 9.12
C VAL A 40 8.98 14.12 7.78
N PRO A 41 9.50 15.36 7.63
CA PRO A 41 10.15 15.79 6.40
C PRO A 41 11.30 14.85 6.01
N GLY A 42 11.38 14.50 4.73
CA GLY A 42 12.39 13.60 4.16
C GLY A 42 12.12 12.10 4.35
N LEU A 43 11.06 11.70 5.08
CA LEU A 43 10.62 10.31 5.15
C LEU A 43 9.64 10.00 4.01
N PHE A 44 9.87 8.94 3.26
CA PHE A 44 9.00 8.53 2.15
C PHE A 44 8.44 7.12 2.36
N HIS A 45 7.15 6.96 2.04
CA HIS A 45 6.44 5.70 2.04
C HIS A 45 6.30 5.16 0.61
N CYS A 46 6.41 3.85 0.44
CA CYS A 46 6.07 3.13 -0.80
C CYS A 46 5.68 1.69 -0.45
N ALA A 47 4.47 1.52 0.08
CA ALA A 47 3.97 0.25 0.62
C ALA A 47 2.46 0.09 0.38
N GLY A 48 1.87 -1.01 0.86
CA GLY A 48 0.41 -1.21 0.84
C GLY A 48 -0.16 -1.80 -0.45
N HIS A 49 0.68 -2.36 -1.33
CA HIS A 49 0.26 -2.88 -2.64
C HIS A 49 -0.45 -4.24 -2.61
N GLU A 50 -0.65 -4.84 -1.44
CA GLU A 50 -1.41 -6.08 -1.24
C GLU A 50 -1.05 -7.20 -2.24
N GLY A 51 -1.99 -7.61 -3.10
CA GLY A 51 -1.81 -8.61 -4.15
C GLY A 51 -1.06 -8.11 -5.39
N ALA A 52 -1.09 -6.80 -5.63
CA ALA A 52 -0.71 -6.16 -6.89
C ALA A 52 0.76 -5.69 -6.95
N GLY A 53 1.52 -5.82 -5.86
CA GLY A 53 2.87 -5.25 -5.74
C GLY A 53 3.85 -5.63 -6.85
N ILE A 54 3.83 -6.88 -7.34
CA ILE A 54 4.70 -7.31 -8.44
C ILE A 54 4.39 -6.52 -9.71
N GLY A 55 3.11 -6.48 -10.11
CA GLY A 55 2.67 -5.78 -11.33
C GLY A 55 2.86 -4.26 -11.25
N LEU A 56 2.69 -3.68 -10.06
CA LEU A 56 2.81 -2.23 -9.84
C LEU A 56 4.22 -1.75 -9.50
N SER A 57 5.19 -2.65 -9.32
CA SER A 57 6.54 -2.34 -8.84
C SER A 57 7.26 -1.28 -9.68
N ALA A 58 7.27 -1.43 -11.00
CA ALA A 58 7.94 -0.50 -11.92
C ALA A 58 7.31 0.90 -11.89
N ALA A 59 5.98 0.97 -11.90
CA ALA A 59 5.24 2.24 -11.85
C ALA A 59 5.44 2.95 -10.50
N SER A 60 5.36 2.20 -9.39
CA SER A 60 5.54 2.73 -8.04
C SER A 60 6.97 3.21 -7.81
N GLY A 61 7.96 2.45 -8.27
CA GLY A 61 9.38 2.82 -8.20
C GLY A 61 9.67 4.10 -8.99
N LYS A 62 9.08 4.25 -10.19
CA LYS A 62 9.20 5.48 -10.97
C LYS A 62 8.54 6.66 -10.26
N LEU A 63 7.33 6.49 -9.74
CA LEU A 63 6.60 7.54 -9.04
C LEU A 63 7.38 8.03 -7.81
N ILE A 64 7.81 7.12 -6.92
CA ILE A 64 8.52 7.52 -5.71
C ILE A 64 9.87 8.19 -6.02
N ALA A 65 10.58 7.74 -7.06
CA ALA A 65 11.81 8.39 -7.51
C ALA A 65 11.56 9.82 -8.04
N GLN A 66 10.46 10.03 -8.76
CA GLN A 66 10.07 11.38 -9.22
C GLN A 66 9.77 12.30 -8.03
N LEU A 67 9.01 11.81 -7.04
CA LEU A 67 8.69 12.56 -5.82
C LEU A 67 9.95 12.91 -5.01
N ILE A 68 10.86 11.97 -4.80
CA ILE A 68 12.12 12.20 -4.07
C ILE A 68 13.02 13.21 -4.79
N THR A 69 13.03 13.21 -6.12
CA THR A 69 13.89 14.09 -6.92
C THR A 69 13.24 15.41 -7.33
N GLY A 70 12.01 15.69 -6.86
CA GLY A 70 11.28 16.90 -7.21
C GLY A 70 10.92 17.02 -8.69
N LYS A 71 10.82 15.89 -9.41
CA LYS A 71 10.41 15.85 -10.82
C LYS A 71 8.89 15.73 -10.92
N ASP A 72 8.31 16.33 -11.97
CA ASP A 72 6.89 16.18 -12.25
C ASP A 72 6.51 14.69 -12.40
N PRO A 73 5.57 14.20 -11.58
CA PRO A 73 5.15 12.81 -11.63
C PRO A 73 4.27 12.54 -12.85
N LEU A 74 4.48 11.39 -13.51
CA LEU A 74 3.69 11.01 -14.69
C LEU A 74 2.24 10.60 -14.35
N VAL A 75 1.98 10.29 -13.09
CA VAL A 75 0.67 9.90 -12.57
C VAL A 75 0.37 10.81 -11.38
N ASN A 76 -0.88 11.24 -11.23
CA ASN A 76 -1.31 12.04 -10.08
C ASN A 76 -0.97 11.30 -8.76
N PRO A 77 -0.09 11.85 -7.90
CA PRO A 77 0.32 11.18 -6.67
C PRO A 77 -0.72 11.30 -5.54
N LEU A 78 -1.65 12.25 -5.63
CA LEU A 78 -2.55 12.60 -4.52
C LEU A 78 -3.37 11.42 -3.97
N PRO A 79 -3.93 10.51 -4.79
CA PRO A 79 -4.67 9.35 -4.28
C PRO A 79 -3.80 8.39 -3.45
N PHE A 80 -2.47 8.42 -3.63
CA PHE A 80 -1.54 7.53 -2.95
C PHE A 80 -0.83 8.21 -1.77
N SER A 81 -1.02 9.52 -1.59
CA SER A 81 -0.34 10.29 -0.56
C SER A 81 -0.61 9.72 0.84
N PRO A 82 0.40 9.60 1.72
CA PRO A 82 0.19 9.26 3.13
C PRO A 82 -0.76 10.23 3.85
N ALA A 83 -0.81 11.49 3.41
CA ALA A 83 -1.65 12.52 4.00
C ALA A 83 -3.15 12.21 3.89
N ARG A 84 -3.57 11.32 2.98
CA ARG A 84 -4.98 10.97 2.78
C ARG A 84 -5.64 10.28 3.98
N PHE A 85 -4.84 9.73 4.89
CA PHE A 85 -5.30 9.10 6.13
C PHE A 85 -5.19 10.02 7.35
N GLN A 86 -4.88 11.30 7.17
CA GLN A 86 -4.94 12.24 8.27
C GLN A 86 -6.39 12.64 8.52
N GLU A 87 -6.97 12.17 9.63
CA GLU A 87 -8.18 12.77 10.18
C GLU A 87 -7.90 14.20 10.65
N SER A 88 -8.84 15.13 10.40
CA SER A 88 -8.82 16.45 11.02
C SER A 88 -8.97 16.29 12.53
N ARG A 89 -7.88 16.46 13.28
CA ARG A 89 -8.01 16.77 14.71
C ARG A 89 -8.53 18.20 14.82
N THR A 90 -9.85 18.37 14.84
CA THR A 90 -10.47 19.63 15.24
C THR A 90 -11.72 19.36 16.06
N ALA A 91 -11.55 19.38 17.39
CA ALA A 91 -12.37 20.09 18.38
C ALA A 91 -12.36 19.35 19.72
N GLY A 92 -11.63 19.92 20.66
CA GLY A 92 -11.62 19.58 22.07
C GLY A 92 -10.98 20.74 22.84
N VAL A 93 -11.54 21.94 22.65
CA VAL A 93 -11.20 23.11 23.48
C VAL A 93 -11.93 22.99 24.80
N GLY A 94 -11.17 23.16 25.88
CA GLY A 94 -11.58 23.36 27.26
C GLY A 94 -10.32 23.17 28.10
N GLY A 95 -9.48 24.18 28.37
CA GLY A 95 -9.82 25.53 28.76
C GLY A 95 -9.98 25.55 30.29
N VAL A 96 -8.87 25.70 31.02
CA VAL A 96 -8.81 26.54 32.23
C VAL A 96 -7.36 26.84 32.61
N HIS A 97 -7.08 28.13 32.75
CA HIS A 97 -6.05 28.65 33.62
C HIS A 97 -6.41 28.36 35.08
N GLY A 98 -5.39 28.07 35.88
CA GLY A 98 -5.41 27.91 37.33
C GLY A 98 -4.01 27.62 37.81
#